data_AF-A0A0F6Z6G3-F1
#
_entry.id   AF-A0A0F6Z6G3-F1
#
_cell.length_a   1.000
_cell.length_b   1.000
_cell.length_c   1.000
_cell.angle_alpha   90.00
_cell.angle_beta   90.00
_cell.angle_gamma   90.00
#
_symmetry.space_group_name_H-M   'P 1'
#
loop_
_entity.id
_entity.type
_entity.pdbx_description
1 polymer ?
#
loop_
_entity_poly.entity_id
_entity_poly.type
_entity_poly.pdbx_seq_one_letter_code
_entity_poly.pdbx_strand_id
1 'polypeptide(L)'
;MSSTTAQLRHRELTQEIYNIGDEVAEYIEHIMEAVSDWDLELVEDCLAEFDEIITEARDDSRTVVAELSGLRHALTTGIRQGTVSARATVEVDVDKPERLTASELERDFDIDAGLVDVRDLSTALNARTDAVVKRLEATVEWVLAETDKVANDLDSLSLPLLYGRVAAVIESATSAWINAVGTANPAYVRTMRGSNPPRFLLERARIDAVVARVADKLAQKRNAVS
;
A
#
# COMPACT_ATOMS: atom_id res chain seq x y z
N MET A 1 -8.25 -34.31 19.40
CA MET A 1 -7.34 -33.89 18.31
C MET A 1 -7.82 -32.67 17.50
N SER A 2 -9.01 -32.09 17.75
CA SER A 2 -9.57 -31.00 16.92
C SER A 2 -9.19 -29.57 17.34
N SER A 3 -8.97 -29.31 18.63
CA SER A 3 -8.71 -27.95 19.14
C SER A 3 -7.40 -27.35 18.65
N THR A 4 -6.34 -28.16 18.52
CA THR A 4 -5.02 -27.69 18.07
C THR A 4 -5.02 -27.28 16.60
N THR A 5 -5.73 -28.01 15.73
CA THR A 5 -5.87 -27.65 14.30
C THR A 5 -6.68 -26.37 14.11
N ALA A 6 -7.78 -26.20 14.86
CA ALA A 6 -8.60 -24.99 14.79
C ALA A 6 -7.85 -23.75 15.31
N GLN A 7 -7.04 -23.89 16.36
CA GLN A 7 -6.18 -22.80 16.85
C GLN A 7 -5.09 -22.41 15.85
N LEU A 8 -4.50 -23.40 15.15
CA LEU A 8 -3.53 -23.12 14.10
C LEU A 8 -4.16 -22.35 12.93
N ARG A 9 -5.33 -22.78 12.44
CA ARG A 9 -6.04 -22.09 11.36
C ARG A 9 -6.47 -20.67 11.75
N HIS A 10 -6.87 -20.47 13.01
CA HIS A 10 -7.18 -19.14 13.55
C HIS A 10 -5.97 -18.19 13.46
N ARG A 11 -4.80 -18.69 13.86
CA ARG A 11 -3.54 -17.92 13.76
C ARG A 11 -3.14 -17.65 12.31
N GLU A 12 -3.29 -18.63 11.42
CA GLU A 12 -3.00 -18.49 9.99
C GLU A 12 -3.88 -17.41 9.36
N LEU A 13 -5.19 -17.47 9.54
CA LEU A 13 -6.13 -16.46 9.03
C LEU A 13 -5.88 -15.07 9.62
N THR A 14 -5.48 -14.99 10.89
CA THR A 14 -5.09 -13.70 11.50
C THR A 14 -3.83 -13.15 10.83
N GLN A 15 -2.86 -14.00 10.49
CA GLN A 15 -1.67 -13.59 9.74
C GLN A 15 -2.02 -13.21 8.30
N GLU A 16 -2.95 -13.91 7.65
CA GLU A 16 -3.43 -13.55 6.31
C GLU A 16 -4.02 -12.13 6.29
N ILE A 17 -4.72 -11.68 7.35
CA ILE A 17 -5.17 -10.28 7.47
C ILE A 17 -3.99 -9.31 7.45
N TYR A 18 -2.94 -9.55 8.25
CA TYR A 18 -1.76 -8.69 8.25
C TYR A 18 -1.06 -8.67 6.90
N ASN A 19 -0.89 -9.84 6.27
CA ASN A 19 -0.23 -9.94 4.97
C ASN A 19 -0.95 -9.10 3.90
N ILE A 20 -2.29 -9.11 3.88
CA ILE A 20 -3.07 -8.29 2.94
C ILE A 20 -2.84 -6.80 3.21
N GLY A 21 -2.86 -6.37 4.48
CA GLY A 21 -2.61 -4.96 4.84
C GLY A 21 -1.20 -4.51 4.49
N ASP A 22 -0.20 -5.37 4.74
CA ASP A 22 1.20 -5.13 4.43
C ASP A 22 1.43 -5.01 2.91
N GLU A 23 0.79 -5.87 2.11
CA GLU A 23 0.88 -5.81 0.64
C GLU A 23 0.27 -4.53 0.06
N VAL A 24 -0.89 -4.11 0.58
CA VAL A 24 -1.49 -2.82 0.21
C VAL A 24 -0.56 -1.66 0.58
N ALA A 25 0.06 -1.69 1.77
CA ALA A 25 1.01 -0.68 2.19
C ALA A 25 2.27 -0.64 1.28
N GLU A 26 2.84 -1.80 0.95
CA GLU A 26 4.01 -1.92 0.08
C GLU A 26 3.77 -1.29 -1.29
N TYR A 27 2.59 -1.51 -1.90
CA TYR A 27 2.29 -0.89 -3.20
C TYR A 27 2.02 0.61 -3.13
N ILE A 28 1.58 1.14 -1.98
CA ILE A 28 1.55 2.59 -1.75
C ILE A 28 2.98 3.14 -1.66
N GLU A 29 3.89 2.42 -0.99
CA GLU A 29 5.31 2.79 -0.91
C GLU A 29 5.98 2.79 -2.30
N HIS A 30 5.63 1.86 -3.19
CA HIS A 30 6.11 1.87 -4.59
C HIS A 30 5.72 3.16 -5.32
N ILE A 31 4.46 3.60 -5.20
CA ILE A 31 4.00 4.88 -5.76
C ILE A 31 4.79 6.05 -5.14
N MET A 32 4.97 6.03 -3.81
CA MET A 32 5.70 7.06 -3.09
C MET A 32 7.16 7.18 -3.55
N GLU A 33 7.84 6.04 -3.73
CA GLU A 33 9.21 6.01 -4.26
C GLU A 33 9.26 6.54 -5.70
N ALA A 34 8.31 6.17 -6.56
CA ALA A 34 8.23 6.66 -7.94
C ALA A 34 7.96 8.18 -8.03
N VAL A 35 7.05 8.70 -7.19
CA VAL A 35 6.77 10.14 -7.06
C VAL A 35 8.02 10.88 -6.59
N SER A 36 8.70 10.33 -5.59
CA SER A 36 9.93 10.93 -5.04
C SER A 36 11.09 10.90 -6.04
N ASP A 37 11.11 9.92 -6.94
CA ASP A 37 12.08 9.84 -8.04
C ASP A 37 11.73 10.75 -9.22
N TRP A 38 10.57 11.41 -9.21
CA TRP A 38 10.05 12.23 -10.31
C TRP A 38 9.83 11.46 -11.62
N ASP A 39 9.54 10.16 -11.52
CA ASP A 39 9.34 9.31 -12.68
C ASP A 39 7.85 9.17 -13.01
N LEU A 40 7.35 10.05 -13.89
CA LEU A 40 5.93 10.09 -14.25
C LEU A 40 5.40 8.76 -14.80
N GLU A 41 6.17 8.11 -15.67
CA GLU A 41 5.78 6.84 -16.28
C GLU A 41 5.69 5.74 -15.23
N LEU A 42 6.69 5.68 -14.34
CA LEU A 42 6.69 4.72 -13.24
C LEU A 42 5.55 4.97 -12.24
N VAL A 43 5.20 6.23 -11.98
CA VAL A 43 4.05 6.57 -11.12
C VAL A 43 2.74 6.05 -11.72
N GLU A 44 2.55 6.19 -13.02
CA GLU A 44 1.37 5.67 -13.73
C GLU A 44 1.33 4.13 -13.67
N ASP A 45 2.46 3.47 -13.92
CA ASP A 45 2.57 2.01 -13.82
C ASP A 45 2.30 1.50 -12.40
N CYS A 46 2.90 2.12 -11.38
CA CYS A 46 2.67 1.75 -9.98
C CYS A 46 1.22 1.97 -9.54
N LEU A 47 0.54 3.01 -10.04
CA LEU A 47 -0.88 3.22 -9.76
C LEU A 47 -1.74 2.11 -10.38
N ALA A 48 -1.45 1.72 -11.62
CA ALA A 48 -2.17 0.63 -12.29
C ALA A 48 -1.98 -0.71 -11.56
N GLU A 49 -0.74 -1.03 -11.14
CA GLU A 49 -0.48 -2.22 -10.33
C GLU A 49 -1.22 -2.16 -8.98
N PHE A 50 -1.23 -1.01 -8.32
CA PHE A 50 -1.93 -0.83 -7.05
C PHE A 50 -3.45 -1.04 -7.17
N ASP A 51 -4.09 -0.66 -8.29
CA ASP A 51 -5.52 -0.89 -8.52
C ASP A 51 -5.86 -2.39 -8.59
N GLU A 52 -4.95 -3.21 -9.15
CA GLU A 52 -5.07 -4.66 -9.14
C GLU A 52 -4.98 -5.19 -7.70
N ILE A 53 -3.95 -4.78 -6.96
CA ILE A 53 -3.72 -5.18 -5.55
C ILE A 53 -4.90 -4.80 -4.64
N ILE A 54 -5.48 -3.61 -4.80
CA ILE A 54 -6.67 -3.20 -4.05
C ILE A 54 -7.86 -4.10 -4.34
N THR A 55 -8.03 -4.52 -5.59
CA THR A 55 -9.14 -5.39 -5.99
C THR A 55 -8.99 -6.76 -5.33
N GLU A 56 -7.79 -7.33 -5.39
CA GLU A 56 -7.44 -8.60 -4.73
C GLU A 56 -7.62 -8.49 -3.21
N ALA A 57 -7.05 -7.47 -2.56
CA ALA A 57 -7.16 -7.25 -1.12
C ALA A 57 -8.63 -7.16 -0.65
N ARG A 58 -9.52 -6.56 -1.44
CA ARG A 58 -10.96 -6.50 -1.13
C ARG A 58 -11.63 -7.87 -1.21
N ASP A 59 -11.26 -8.69 -2.17
CA ASP A 59 -11.85 -10.02 -2.36
C ASP A 59 -11.31 -11.01 -1.33
N ASP A 60 -10.01 -11.00 -1.10
CA ASP A 60 -9.34 -11.87 -0.13
C ASP A 60 -9.75 -11.55 1.30
N SER A 61 -9.80 -10.27 1.66
CA SER A 61 -10.23 -9.88 3.01
C SER A 61 -11.67 -10.32 3.33
N ARG A 62 -12.59 -10.35 2.34
CA ARG A 62 -13.94 -10.90 2.56
C ARG A 62 -13.88 -12.37 2.93
N THR A 63 -13.09 -13.14 2.20
CA THR A 63 -12.95 -14.59 2.39
C THR A 63 -12.32 -14.89 3.75
N VAL A 64 -11.20 -14.24 4.06
CA VAL A 64 -10.45 -14.44 5.30
C VAL A 64 -11.28 -14.04 6.52
N VAL A 65 -11.94 -12.87 6.50
CA VAL A 65 -12.78 -12.40 7.61
C VAL A 65 -13.98 -13.32 7.84
N ALA A 66 -14.64 -13.79 6.77
CA ALA A 66 -15.78 -14.70 6.90
C ALA A 66 -15.36 -16.04 7.53
N GLU A 67 -14.23 -16.61 7.10
CA GLU A 67 -13.71 -17.85 7.67
C GLU A 67 -13.30 -17.67 9.14
N LEU A 68 -12.57 -16.59 9.45
CA LEU A 68 -12.09 -16.32 10.81
C LEU A 68 -13.24 -16.05 11.78
N SER A 69 -14.29 -15.35 11.34
CA SER A 69 -15.50 -15.12 12.13
C SER A 69 -16.23 -16.44 12.44
N GLY A 70 -16.41 -17.30 11.43
CA GLY A 70 -17.00 -18.63 11.60
C GLY A 70 -16.19 -19.50 12.57
N LEU A 71 -14.86 -19.47 12.46
CA LEU A 71 -13.95 -20.21 13.33
C LEU A 71 -13.99 -19.69 14.78
N ARG A 72 -14.00 -18.36 15.00
CA ARG A 72 -14.18 -17.75 16.34
C ARG A 72 -15.51 -18.18 16.96
N HIS A 73 -16.60 -18.23 16.17
CA HIS A 73 -17.90 -18.69 16.65
C HIS A 73 -17.89 -20.17 17.04
N ALA A 74 -17.31 -21.05 16.20
CA ALA A 74 -17.19 -22.49 16.47
C ALA A 74 -16.33 -22.78 17.71
N LEU A 75 -15.23 -22.05 17.88
CA LEU A 75 -14.37 -22.14 19.07
C LEU A 75 -15.12 -21.67 20.32
N THR A 76 -15.80 -20.52 20.27
CA THR A 76 -16.51 -19.95 21.42
C THR A 76 -17.69 -20.83 21.87
N THR A 77 -18.44 -21.38 20.91
CA THR A 77 -19.55 -22.31 21.20
C THR A 77 -19.07 -23.65 21.75
N GLY A 78 -17.85 -24.10 21.38
CA GLY A 78 -17.17 -25.26 21.99
C GLY A 78 -16.48 -24.98 23.34
N ILE A 79 -16.06 -23.73 23.60
CA ILE A 79 -15.24 -23.28 24.75
C ILE A 79 -16.09 -22.66 25.88
N ARG A 80 -17.40 -22.97 25.97
CA ARG A 80 -18.23 -22.62 27.16
C ARG A 80 -17.81 -23.32 28.48
N GLN A 81 -16.52 -23.61 28.66
CA GLN A 81 -15.86 -24.09 29.88
C GLN A 81 -14.59 -23.31 30.28
N GLY A 82 -14.21 -22.19 29.63
CA GLY A 82 -13.00 -21.46 30.06
C GLY A 82 -12.95 -19.99 29.64
N THR A 83 -12.69 -19.12 30.62
CA THR A 83 -12.48 -17.68 30.45
C THR A 83 -11.20 -17.38 29.66
N VAL A 84 -11.33 -16.65 28.56
CA VAL A 84 -10.19 -16.15 27.77
C VAL A 84 -9.76 -14.80 28.33
N SER A 85 -8.48 -14.68 28.71
CA SER A 85 -7.87 -13.42 29.12
C SER A 85 -7.71 -12.51 27.90
N ALA A 86 -8.43 -11.40 27.87
CA ALA A 86 -8.19 -10.33 26.90
C ALA A 86 -6.81 -9.71 27.16
N ARG A 87 -5.98 -9.61 26.13
CA ARG A 87 -4.74 -8.86 26.17
C ARG A 87 -5.13 -7.41 25.88
N ALA A 88 -4.78 -6.48 26.78
CA ALA A 88 -4.98 -5.06 26.52
C ALA A 88 -3.92 -4.61 25.49
N THR A 89 -4.32 -4.48 24.24
CA THR A 89 -3.55 -3.77 23.21
C THR A 89 -3.76 -2.27 23.39
N VAL A 90 -2.68 -1.49 23.29
CA VAL A 90 -2.78 -0.03 23.24
C VAL A 90 -3.18 0.31 21.81
N GLU A 91 -4.44 0.70 21.60
CA GLU A 91 -4.90 1.16 20.30
C GLU A 91 -4.22 2.49 19.96
N VAL A 92 -3.51 2.52 18.82
CA VAL A 92 -3.03 3.76 18.22
C VAL A 92 -4.13 4.21 17.26
N ASP A 93 -4.72 5.38 17.54
CA ASP A 93 -5.70 5.96 16.63
C ASP A 93 -4.97 6.83 15.60
N VAL A 94 -5.03 6.42 14.33
CA VAL A 94 -4.44 7.13 13.20
C VAL A 94 -5.58 7.75 12.42
N ASP A 95 -5.53 9.07 12.24
CA ASP A 95 -6.56 9.80 11.50
C ASP A 95 -6.59 9.33 10.04
N LYS A 96 -7.81 9.10 9.54
CA LYS A 96 -8.01 8.80 8.13
C LYS A 96 -7.49 9.98 7.27
N PRO A 97 -6.60 9.73 6.29
CA PRO A 97 -6.16 10.78 5.39
C PRO A 97 -7.31 11.29 4.51
N GLU A 98 -7.32 12.60 4.29
CA GLU A 98 -8.25 13.23 3.36
C GLU A 98 -7.86 12.90 1.90
N ARG A 99 -8.70 13.31 0.94
CA ARG A 99 -8.28 13.31 -0.47
C ARG A 99 -7.44 14.55 -0.76
N LEU A 100 -6.51 14.44 -1.70
CA LEU A 100 -5.69 15.56 -2.16
C LEU A 100 -5.92 15.71 -3.66
N THR A 101 -6.27 16.91 -4.10
CA THR A 101 -6.59 17.20 -5.51
C THR A 101 -5.55 18.12 -6.14
N ALA A 102 -5.47 18.10 -7.47
CA ALA A 102 -4.57 18.99 -8.22
C ALA A 102 -4.83 20.47 -7.89
N SER A 103 -6.11 20.86 -7.82
CA SER A 103 -6.48 22.25 -7.52
C SER A 103 -6.10 22.68 -6.10
N GLU A 104 -6.09 21.76 -5.13
CA GLU A 104 -5.58 22.05 -3.78
C GLU A 104 -4.07 22.25 -3.80
N LEU A 105 -3.32 21.39 -4.49
CA LEU A 105 -1.88 21.56 -4.67
C LEU A 105 -1.53 22.89 -5.35
N GLU A 106 -2.26 23.25 -6.40
CA GLU A 106 -2.05 24.50 -7.12
C GLU A 106 -2.37 25.72 -6.27
N ARG A 107 -3.45 25.66 -5.48
CA ARG A 107 -3.84 26.74 -4.57
C ARG A 107 -2.85 26.89 -3.41
N ASP A 108 -2.46 25.79 -2.79
CA ASP A 108 -1.65 25.79 -1.56
C ASP A 108 -0.16 26.03 -1.86
N PHE A 109 0.28 25.69 -3.07
CA PHE A 109 1.65 25.89 -3.56
C PHE A 109 1.63 26.58 -4.92
N ASP A 110 1.15 27.82 -4.93
CA ASP A 110 0.99 28.62 -6.14
C ASP A 110 2.33 28.95 -6.81
N ILE A 111 2.30 29.07 -8.14
CA ILE A 111 3.42 29.54 -8.95
C ILE A 111 2.98 30.87 -9.54
N ASP A 112 3.46 31.97 -8.96
CA ASP A 112 3.08 33.32 -9.37
C ASP A 112 3.28 33.50 -10.89
N ALA A 113 2.18 33.73 -11.61
CA ALA A 113 2.13 33.87 -13.07
C ALA A 113 2.80 35.17 -13.59
N GLY A 114 3.40 35.98 -12.71
CA GLY A 114 4.23 37.12 -13.05
C GLY A 114 5.58 36.74 -13.68
N LEU A 115 6.65 37.43 -13.27
CA LEU A 115 8.00 37.11 -13.76
C LEU A 115 8.51 35.90 -12.97
N VAL A 116 8.15 34.69 -13.40
CA VAL A 116 8.55 33.43 -12.74
C VAL A 116 10.07 33.35 -12.60
N ASP A 117 10.59 33.50 -11.38
CA ASP A 117 11.94 33.07 -11.05
C ASP A 117 11.94 31.52 -11.08
N VAL A 118 12.93 30.93 -11.74
CA VAL A 118 13.15 29.46 -11.77
C VAL A 118 13.18 28.88 -10.35
N ARG A 119 13.61 29.68 -9.36
CA ARG A 119 13.60 29.32 -7.94
C ARG A 119 12.19 29.15 -7.36
N ASP A 120 11.25 30.01 -7.73
CA ASP A 120 9.87 29.97 -7.24
C ASP A 120 9.14 28.75 -7.82
N LEU A 121 9.35 28.50 -9.12
CA LEU A 121 8.85 27.28 -9.78
C LEU A 121 9.38 26.02 -9.10
N SER A 122 10.70 25.93 -8.90
CA SER A 122 11.32 24.77 -8.24
C SER A 122 10.79 24.58 -6.82
N THR A 123 10.67 25.65 -6.04
CA THR A 123 10.17 25.61 -4.66
C THR A 123 8.74 25.08 -4.62
N ALA A 124 7.85 25.61 -5.46
CA ALA A 124 6.46 25.17 -5.51
C ALA A 124 6.33 23.71 -5.94
N LEU A 125 7.03 23.26 -6.99
CA LEU A 125 6.94 21.88 -7.47
C LEU A 125 7.50 20.86 -6.47
N ASN A 126 8.59 21.20 -5.77
CA ASN A 126 9.08 20.37 -4.67
C ASN A 126 8.03 20.29 -3.54
N ALA A 127 7.45 21.42 -3.14
CA ALA A 127 6.44 21.45 -2.08
C ALA A 127 5.16 20.66 -2.45
N ARG A 128 4.71 20.72 -3.71
CA ARG A 128 3.60 19.90 -4.22
C ARG A 128 3.93 18.41 -4.15
N THR A 129 5.14 18.03 -4.54
CA THR A 129 5.62 16.64 -4.48
C THR A 129 5.70 16.15 -3.04
N ASP A 130 6.30 16.93 -2.14
CA ASP A 130 6.37 16.62 -0.71
C ASP A 130 4.99 16.45 -0.06
N ALA A 131 4.01 17.27 -0.46
CA ALA A 131 2.64 17.17 0.04
C ALA A 131 1.95 15.87 -0.38
N VAL A 132 2.21 15.41 -1.60
CA VAL A 132 1.72 14.11 -2.09
C VAL A 132 2.40 12.98 -1.35
N VAL A 133 3.73 12.99 -1.23
CA VAL A 133 4.50 11.97 -0.48
C VAL A 133 3.97 11.84 0.95
N LYS A 134 3.82 12.95 1.68
CA LYS A 134 3.24 12.95 3.03
C LYS A 134 1.82 12.36 3.09
N ARG A 135 1.01 12.57 2.03
CA ARG A 135 -0.33 11.99 1.96
C ARG A 135 -0.26 10.48 1.78
N LEU A 136 0.68 9.97 0.98
CA LEU A 136 0.91 8.54 0.80
C LEU A 136 1.43 7.91 2.09
N GLU A 137 2.41 8.52 2.76
CA GLU A 137 2.94 8.08 4.08
C GLU A 137 1.81 7.95 5.13
N ALA A 138 0.98 9.00 5.28
CA ALA A 138 -0.14 8.96 6.21
C ALA A 138 -1.16 7.86 5.85
N THR A 139 -1.28 7.52 4.56
CA THR A 139 -2.17 6.44 4.11
C THR A 139 -1.60 5.06 4.44
N VAL A 140 -0.28 4.86 4.31
CA VAL A 140 0.40 3.64 4.78
C VAL A 140 0.18 3.45 6.28
N GLU A 141 0.46 4.48 7.09
CA GLU A 141 0.26 4.42 8.54
C GLU A 141 -1.19 4.07 8.90
N TRP A 142 -2.16 4.69 8.21
CA TRP A 142 -3.57 4.42 8.42
C TRP A 142 -3.95 2.97 8.05
N VAL A 143 -3.49 2.44 6.91
CA VAL A 143 -3.76 1.05 6.50
C VAL A 143 -3.24 0.05 7.52
N LEU A 144 -2.01 0.23 8.00
CA LEU A 144 -1.39 -0.68 8.95
C LEU A 144 -2.11 -0.63 10.31
N ALA A 145 -2.46 0.57 10.78
CA ALA A 145 -3.19 0.74 12.04
C ALA A 145 -4.58 0.11 12.00
N GLU A 146 -5.35 0.34 10.92
CA GLU A 146 -6.68 -0.25 10.77
C GLU A 146 -6.64 -1.77 10.55
N THR A 147 -5.59 -2.29 9.88
CA THR A 147 -5.35 -3.74 9.75
C THR A 147 -5.11 -4.39 11.11
N ASP A 148 -4.28 -3.78 11.96
CA ASP A 148 -4.03 -4.27 13.33
C ASP A 148 -5.32 -4.25 14.18
N LYS A 149 -6.11 -3.17 14.09
CA LYS A 149 -7.42 -3.09 14.76
C LYS A 149 -8.33 -4.25 14.34
N VAL A 150 -8.45 -4.55 13.04
CA VAL A 150 -9.29 -5.66 12.55
C VAL A 150 -8.77 -7.03 12.96
N ALA A 151 -7.46 -7.27 12.87
CA ALA A 151 -6.88 -8.55 13.26
C ALA A 151 -7.19 -8.89 14.72
N ASN A 152 -7.22 -7.88 15.60
CA ASN A 152 -7.58 -8.02 17.00
C ASN A 152 -9.11 -8.09 17.20
N ASP A 153 -9.88 -7.22 16.56
CA ASP A 153 -11.34 -7.15 16.62
C ASP A 153 -11.97 -7.11 15.22
N LEU A 154 -12.52 -8.25 14.77
CA LEU A 154 -13.15 -8.38 13.45
C LEU A 154 -14.39 -7.51 13.26
N ASP A 155 -15.03 -7.08 14.34
CA ASP A 155 -16.25 -6.27 14.29
C ASP A 155 -15.94 -4.76 14.30
N SER A 156 -14.66 -4.38 14.45
CA SER A 156 -14.22 -2.98 14.49
C SER A 156 -14.54 -2.21 13.21
N LEU A 157 -14.30 -2.83 12.04
CA LEU A 157 -14.66 -2.27 10.73
C LEU A 157 -14.66 -3.33 9.61
N SER A 158 -15.10 -2.91 8.42
CA SER A 158 -15.05 -3.71 7.20
C SER A 158 -13.79 -3.41 6.37
N LEU A 159 -12.87 -4.38 6.28
CA LEU A 159 -11.65 -4.28 5.44
C LEU A 159 -11.96 -3.97 3.97
N PRO A 160 -12.96 -4.59 3.32
CA PRO A 160 -13.31 -4.22 1.94
C PRO A 160 -13.73 -2.76 1.77
N LEU A 161 -14.38 -2.16 2.79
CA LEU A 161 -14.73 -0.74 2.79
C LEU A 161 -13.54 0.15 3.17
N LEU A 162 -12.60 -0.34 3.99
CA LEU A 162 -11.33 0.32 4.24
C LEU A 162 -10.54 0.44 2.92
N TYR A 163 -10.28 -0.68 2.23
CA TYR A 163 -9.51 -0.67 0.99
C TYR A 163 -10.16 0.14 -0.12
N GLY A 164 -11.50 0.15 -0.23
CA GLY A 164 -12.17 1.07 -1.15
C GLY A 164 -11.97 2.56 -0.81
N ARG A 165 -11.79 2.91 0.47
CA ARG A 165 -11.48 4.28 0.90
C ARG A 165 -10.00 4.62 0.67
N VAL A 166 -9.10 3.68 0.94
CA VAL A 166 -7.66 3.78 0.66
C VAL A 166 -7.44 4.05 -0.83
N ALA A 167 -8.04 3.23 -1.70
CA ALA A 167 -7.95 3.39 -3.15
C ALA A 167 -8.32 4.81 -3.59
N ALA A 168 -9.43 5.34 -3.08
CA ALA A 168 -9.87 6.67 -3.43
C ALA A 168 -8.97 7.81 -2.92
N VAL A 169 -8.19 7.60 -1.85
CA VAL A 169 -7.19 8.57 -1.37
C VAL A 169 -5.96 8.51 -2.26
N ILE A 170 -5.46 7.31 -2.55
CA ILE A 170 -4.28 7.08 -3.39
C ILE A 170 -4.52 7.57 -4.81
N GLU A 171 -5.62 7.15 -5.45
CA GLU A 171 -6.00 7.60 -6.80
C GLU A 171 -6.05 9.14 -6.89
N SER A 172 -6.65 9.79 -5.89
CA SER A 172 -6.75 11.25 -5.84
C SER A 172 -5.37 11.91 -5.70
N ALA A 173 -4.55 11.46 -4.75
CA ALA A 173 -3.24 12.05 -4.47
C ALA A 173 -2.26 11.84 -5.64
N THR A 174 -2.23 10.64 -6.21
CA THR A 174 -1.38 10.30 -7.36
C THR A 174 -1.84 11.07 -8.60
N SER A 175 -3.14 11.12 -8.87
CA SER A 175 -3.69 11.93 -9.97
C SER A 175 -3.41 13.42 -9.77
N ALA A 176 -3.44 13.92 -8.53
CA ALA A 176 -3.08 15.30 -8.23
C ALA A 176 -1.63 15.61 -8.61
N TRP A 177 -0.70 14.70 -8.28
CA TRP A 177 0.70 14.85 -8.66
C TRP A 177 0.91 14.79 -10.17
N ILE A 178 0.32 13.79 -10.84
CA ILE A 178 0.38 13.63 -12.31
C ILE A 178 -0.08 14.92 -13.00
N ASN A 179 -1.19 15.51 -12.55
CA ASN A 179 -1.75 16.70 -13.19
C ASN A 179 -1.01 17.99 -12.82
N ALA A 180 -0.80 18.26 -11.53
CA ALA A 180 -0.26 19.54 -11.05
C ALA A 180 1.28 19.65 -11.14
N VAL A 181 1.98 18.52 -11.29
CA VAL A 181 3.45 18.45 -11.35
C VAL A 181 3.90 17.77 -12.65
N GLY A 182 3.57 16.49 -12.83
CA GLY A 182 4.08 15.63 -13.91
C GLY A 182 3.83 16.20 -15.30
N THR A 183 2.55 16.32 -15.65
CA THR A 183 2.07 16.75 -16.98
C THR A 183 2.13 18.26 -17.16
N ALA A 184 1.91 19.05 -16.11
CA ALA A 184 2.00 20.51 -16.17
C ALA A 184 3.44 21.01 -16.37
N ASN A 185 4.46 20.31 -15.83
CA ASN A 185 5.86 20.76 -15.82
C ASN A 185 6.85 19.68 -16.30
N PRO A 186 6.67 19.11 -17.52
CA PRO A 186 7.38 17.90 -17.95
C PRO A 186 8.88 18.12 -18.19
N ALA A 187 9.33 19.36 -18.42
CA ALA A 187 10.76 19.68 -18.54
C ALA A 187 11.47 19.65 -17.18
N TYR A 188 10.81 20.15 -16.14
CA TYR A 188 11.33 20.13 -14.78
C TYR A 188 11.38 18.69 -14.24
N VAL A 189 10.28 17.95 -14.40
CA VAL A 189 10.18 16.53 -14.00
C VAL A 189 11.28 15.69 -14.65
N ARG A 190 11.50 15.84 -15.97
CA ARG A 190 12.61 15.16 -16.67
C ARG A 190 14.00 15.51 -16.15
N THR A 191 14.18 16.72 -15.63
CA THR A 191 15.46 17.16 -15.04
C THR A 191 15.67 16.55 -13.66
N MET A 192 14.58 16.37 -12.90
CA MET A 192 14.60 15.80 -11.56
C MET A 192 14.60 14.27 -11.53
N ARG A 193 14.17 13.61 -12.61
CA ARG A 193 14.09 12.14 -12.70
C ARG A 193 15.41 11.48 -12.31
N GLY A 194 15.35 10.45 -11.45
CA GLY A 194 16.54 9.74 -10.95
C GLY A 194 17.19 10.38 -9.72
N SER A 195 16.57 11.43 -9.15
CA SER A 195 17.08 12.08 -7.94
C SER A 195 16.84 11.26 -6.67
N ASN A 196 15.91 10.31 -6.70
CA ASN A 196 15.67 9.39 -5.59
C ASN A 196 15.28 7.99 -6.12
N PRO A 197 16.24 7.23 -6.69
CA PRO A 197 15.93 5.99 -7.40
C PRO A 197 15.14 5.00 -6.54
N PRO A 198 14.04 4.43 -7.05
CA PRO A 198 13.20 3.52 -6.28
C PRO A 198 13.95 2.24 -5.89
N ARG A 199 13.86 1.91 -4.61
CA ARG A 199 14.46 0.70 -4.03
C ARG A 199 13.74 -0.55 -4.49
N PHE A 200 12.42 -0.49 -4.66
CA PHE A 200 11.66 -1.67 -5.08
C PHE A 200 12.10 -2.19 -6.46
N LEU A 201 12.53 -1.31 -7.36
CA LEU A 201 13.09 -1.71 -8.66
C LEU A 201 14.42 -2.46 -8.51
N LEU A 202 15.25 -2.10 -7.54
CA LEU A 202 16.48 -2.84 -7.25
C LEU A 202 16.18 -4.24 -6.72
N GLU A 203 15.14 -4.37 -5.88
CA GLU A 203 14.72 -5.67 -5.35
C GLU A 203 14.06 -6.52 -6.44
N ARG A 204 13.20 -5.95 -7.29
CA ARG A 204 12.64 -6.64 -8.47
C ARG A 204 13.74 -7.18 -9.39
N ALA A 205 14.71 -6.35 -9.75
CA ALA A 205 15.85 -6.78 -10.58
C ALA A 205 16.67 -7.90 -9.93
N ARG A 206 16.81 -7.89 -8.60
CA ARG A 206 17.48 -8.94 -7.84
C ARG A 206 16.68 -10.24 -7.86
N ILE A 207 15.36 -10.18 -7.69
CA ILE A 207 14.46 -11.33 -7.75
C ILE A 207 14.52 -11.97 -9.13
N ASP A 208 14.42 -11.17 -10.19
CA ASP A 208 14.49 -11.66 -11.58
C ASP A 208 15.81 -12.40 -11.86
N ALA A 209 16.93 -11.86 -11.37
CA ALA A 209 18.23 -12.53 -11.48
C ALA A 209 18.30 -13.86 -10.68
N VAL A 210 17.55 -13.99 -9.58
CA VAL A 210 17.41 -15.27 -8.86
C VAL A 210 16.55 -16.24 -9.67
N VAL A 211 15.38 -15.80 -10.15
CA VAL A 211 14.44 -16.62 -10.93
C VAL A 211 15.12 -17.15 -12.19
N ALA A 212 15.82 -16.30 -12.95
CA ALA A 212 16.56 -16.70 -14.14
C ALA A 212 17.59 -17.79 -13.82
N ARG A 213 18.37 -17.65 -12.74
CA ARG A 213 19.34 -18.67 -12.30
C ARG A 213 18.69 -19.99 -11.89
N VAL A 214 17.51 -19.95 -11.28
CA VAL A 214 16.77 -21.17 -10.92
C VAL A 214 16.23 -21.85 -12.18
N ALA A 215 15.65 -21.08 -13.11
CA ALA A 215 15.17 -21.58 -14.39
C ALA A 215 16.30 -22.26 -15.19
N ASP A 216 17.48 -21.64 -15.26
CA ASP A 216 18.66 -22.21 -15.90
C ASP A 216 19.09 -23.53 -15.25
N LYS A 217 19.14 -23.59 -13.91
CA LYS A 217 19.48 -24.82 -13.18
C LYS A 217 18.47 -25.94 -13.43
N LEU A 218 17.18 -25.61 -13.47
CA LEU A 218 16.12 -26.60 -13.75
C LEU A 218 16.22 -27.11 -15.20
N ALA A 219 16.50 -26.22 -16.16
CA ALA A 219 16.72 -26.60 -17.55
C ALA A 219 17.95 -27.52 -17.71
N GLN A 220 19.07 -27.20 -17.03
CA GLN A 220 20.27 -28.04 -17.03
C GLN A 220 20.01 -29.42 -16.41
N LYS A 221 19.29 -29.49 -15.27
CA LYS A 221 18.90 -30.77 -14.66
C LYS A 221 18.01 -31.60 -15.57
N ARG A 222 17.05 -30.97 -16.26
CA ARG A 222 16.17 -31.65 -17.22
C ARG A 222 16.95 -32.22 -18.40
N ASN A 223 17.93 -31.48 -18.90
CA ASN A 223 18.79 -31.91 -20.01
C ASN A 223 19.82 -32.99 -19.60
N ALA A 224 20.16 -33.09 -18.31
CA ALA A 224 21.09 -34.12 -17.80
C ALA A 224 20.42 -35.48 -17.51
N VAL A 225 19.08 -35.53 -17.49
CA VAL A 225 18.28 -36.75 -17.24
C VAL A 225 17.71 -37.33 -18.54
N SER A 226 17.89 -36.62 -19.66
CA SER A 226 17.46 -37.04 -21.00
C SER A 226 18.62 -37.56 -21.83
#